data_AF-A0A920RPP6-F1
#
_entry.id   AF-A0A920RPP6-F1
#
_cell.length_a   1.000
_cell.length_b   1.000
_cell.length_c   1.000
_cell.angle_alpha   90.00
_cell.angle_beta   90.00
_cell.angle_gamma   90.00
#
_symmetry.space_group_name_H-M   'P 1'
#
loop_
_entity.id
_entity.type
_entity.pdbx_description
1 polymer ?
#
loop_
_entity_poly.entity_id
_entity_poly.type
_entity_poly.pdbx_seq_one_letter_code
_entity_poly.pdbx_strand_id
1 'polypeptide(L)'
;MLPQVLLGDPLTIGPDKDPREVLADWMTSPENPFFAKVMANRVWAEIMGRGLVEPVDDIRATNPSTNEELLEFLAEDFRSYDYDVKHLIATIMKSHVFELSSTPVSRNVGDQRNFARAYRHRMRAEVLLDAVNDILETEETFAAMPPGSRATQLWTYRSSSLFLDTFGRPDPNQDPPCERSSDSTTPQILHLMNSPALNKKLANDSGACCSPGGQRHGQRGNY
;
A
#
# COMPACT_ATOMS: atom_id res chain seq x y z
N MET A 1 -21.66 -26.75 -17.28
CA MET A 1 -21.14 -25.59 -18.05
C MET A 1 -19.62 -25.70 -18.01
N LEU A 2 -18.94 -25.59 -19.15
CA LEU A 2 -17.47 -25.57 -19.16
C LEU A 2 -16.99 -24.24 -18.55
N PRO A 3 -15.90 -24.24 -17.78
CA PRO A 3 -15.32 -23.00 -17.25
C PRO A 3 -14.88 -22.10 -18.42
N GLN A 4 -15.22 -20.82 -18.33
CA GLN A 4 -14.91 -19.82 -19.36
C GLN A 4 -14.10 -18.70 -18.74
N VAL A 5 -13.08 -18.27 -19.46
CA VAL A 5 -12.24 -17.13 -19.08
C VAL A 5 -12.85 -15.81 -19.54
N LEU A 6 -12.44 -14.70 -18.92
CA LEU A 6 -12.96 -13.38 -19.26
C LEU A 6 -12.65 -13.06 -20.73
N LEU A 7 -13.70 -12.84 -21.53
CA LEU A 7 -13.60 -12.51 -22.97
C LEU A 7 -12.86 -13.54 -23.83
N GLY A 8 -12.74 -14.79 -23.37
CA GLY A 8 -12.13 -15.88 -24.14
C GLY A 8 -13.04 -17.09 -24.34
N ASP A 9 -12.50 -18.09 -25.02
CA ASP A 9 -13.23 -19.31 -25.35
C ASP A 9 -13.37 -20.25 -24.14
N PRO A 10 -14.40 -21.11 -24.12
CA PRO A 10 -14.55 -22.13 -23.08
C PRO A 10 -13.33 -23.06 -23.04
N LEU A 11 -12.77 -23.26 -21.85
CA LEU A 11 -11.62 -24.13 -21.66
C LEU A 11 -12.06 -25.56 -21.35
N THR A 12 -11.46 -26.52 -22.04
CA THR A 12 -11.64 -27.94 -21.72
C THR A 12 -10.58 -28.36 -20.73
N ILE A 13 -10.99 -28.63 -19.49
CA ILE A 13 -10.10 -29.09 -18.42
C ILE A 13 -10.24 -30.61 -18.34
N GLY A 14 -9.15 -31.33 -18.57
CA GLY A 14 -9.12 -32.79 -18.43
C GLY A 14 -9.35 -33.22 -16.98
N PRO A 15 -9.86 -34.45 -16.74
CA PRO A 15 -10.17 -34.92 -15.38
C PRO A 15 -8.97 -34.96 -14.44
N ASP A 16 -7.74 -35.05 -14.99
CA ASP A 16 -6.49 -35.13 -14.24
C ASP A 16 -5.77 -33.77 -14.09
N LYS A 17 -6.33 -32.66 -14.59
CA LYS A 17 -5.72 -31.32 -14.48
C LYS A 17 -6.38 -30.49 -13.38
N ASP A 18 -5.57 -29.82 -12.57
CA ASP A 18 -6.07 -28.85 -11.58
C ASP A 18 -6.58 -27.58 -12.31
N PRO A 19 -7.86 -27.20 -12.14
CA PRO A 19 -8.39 -25.98 -12.76
C PRO A 19 -7.64 -24.70 -12.38
N ARG A 20 -6.96 -24.67 -11.23
CA ARG A 20 -6.17 -23.51 -10.78
C ARG A 20 -4.93 -23.29 -11.62
N GLU A 21 -4.28 -24.37 -12.08
CA GLU A 21 -3.12 -24.27 -12.97
C GLU A 21 -3.55 -23.70 -14.32
N VAL A 22 -4.66 -24.21 -14.88
CA VAL A 22 -5.22 -23.70 -16.15
C VAL A 22 -5.59 -22.22 -16.04
N LEU A 23 -6.15 -21.80 -14.90
CA LEU A 23 -6.46 -20.39 -14.65
C LEU A 23 -5.18 -19.54 -14.54
N ALA A 24 -4.17 -20.01 -13.82
CA ALA A 24 -2.90 -19.29 -13.66
C ALA A 24 -2.18 -19.11 -15.00
N ASP A 25 -2.14 -20.16 -15.83
CA ASP A 25 -1.58 -20.13 -17.18
C ASP A 25 -2.29 -19.09 -18.05
N TRP A 26 -3.63 -19.03 -17.99
CA TRP A 26 -4.39 -18.02 -18.71
C TRP A 26 -4.20 -16.60 -18.15
N MET A 27 -4.14 -16.44 -16.82
CA MET A 27 -3.95 -15.14 -16.18
C MET A 27 -2.59 -14.52 -16.53
N THR A 28 -1.56 -15.35 -16.64
CA THR A 28 -0.18 -14.94 -16.91
C THR A 28 0.23 -15.10 -18.38
N SER A 29 -0.71 -15.48 -19.25
CA SER A 29 -0.45 -15.61 -20.68
C SER A 29 -0.19 -14.22 -21.29
N PRO A 30 0.76 -14.11 -22.23
CA PRO A 30 1.06 -12.85 -22.91
C PRO A 30 -0.13 -12.35 -23.76
N GLU A 31 -1.05 -13.23 -24.13
CA GLU A 31 -2.31 -12.89 -24.80
C GLU A 31 -3.34 -12.24 -23.87
N ASN A 32 -3.14 -12.29 -22.55
CA ASN A 32 -4.00 -11.63 -21.57
C ASN A 32 -3.48 -10.21 -21.24
N PRO A 33 -4.11 -9.15 -21.79
CA PRO A 33 -3.64 -7.78 -21.58
C PRO A 33 -3.99 -7.22 -20.20
N PHE A 34 -4.87 -7.88 -19.44
CA PHE A 34 -5.48 -7.29 -18.26
C PHE A 34 -4.64 -7.46 -17.00
N PHE A 35 -4.08 -8.66 -16.78
CA PHE A 35 -3.38 -8.97 -15.54
C PHE A 35 -2.22 -7.98 -15.26
N ALA A 36 -1.39 -7.75 -16.28
CA ALA A 36 -0.26 -6.82 -16.16
C ALA A 36 -0.73 -5.38 -15.90
N LYS A 37 -1.79 -4.92 -16.58
CA LYS A 37 -2.37 -3.58 -16.39
C LYS A 37 -2.96 -3.39 -15.01
N VAL A 38 -3.74 -4.36 -14.52
CA VAL A 38 -4.34 -4.33 -13.18
C VAL A 38 -3.24 -4.29 -12.12
N MET A 39 -2.23 -5.15 -12.22
CA MET A 39 -1.12 -5.17 -11.28
C MET A 39 -0.29 -3.89 -11.33
N ALA A 40 0.05 -3.39 -12.52
CA ALA A 40 0.75 -2.13 -12.68
C ALA A 40 -0.02 -0.95 -12.07
N ASN A 41 -1.33 -0.84 -12.34
CA ASN A 41 -2.18 0.20 -11.76
C ASN A 41 -2.27 0.11 -10.23
N ARG A 42 -2.36 -1.11 -9.69
CA ARG A 42 -2.43 -1.36 -8.24
C ARG A 42 -1.13 -0.98 -7.54
N VAL A 43 0.02 -1.41 -8.06
CA VAL A 43 1.33 -1.03 -7.51
C VAL A 43 1.57 0.47 -7.63
N TRP A 44 1.19 1.07 -8.76
CA TRP A 44 1.23 2.52 -8.94
C TRP A 44 0.40 3.24 -7.88
N ALA A 45 -0.84 2.81 -7.64
CA ALA A 45 -1.71 3.42 -6.64
C ALA A 45 -1.15 3.32 -5.22
N GLU A 46 -0.53 2.19 -4.87
CA GLU A 46 0.07 2.01 -3.55
C GLU A 46 1.29 2.92 -3.32
N ILE A 47 2.08 3.20 -4.36
CA ILE A 47 3.27 4.06 -4.27
C ILE A 47 2.89 5.54 -4.39
N MET A 48 2.02 5.88 -5.34
CA MET A 48 1.70 7.26 -5.72
C MET A 48 0.46 7.80 -4.98
N GLY A 49 -0.23 6.95 -4.21
CA GLY A 49 -1.44 7.27 -3.45
C GLY A 49 -2.74 7.32 -4.26
N ARG A 50 -2.66 7.20 -5.60
CA ARG A 50 -3.82 7.17 -6.51
C ARG A 50 -3.48 6.37 -7.76
N GLY A 51 -4.42 5.57 -8.26
CA GLY A 51 -4.25 4.82 -9.51
C GLY A 51 -4.24 5.72 -10.74
N LEU A 52 -3.63 5.20 -11.83
CA LEU A 52 -3.79 5.77 -13.16
C LEU A 52 -5.25 5.61 -13.61
N VAL A 53 -5.85 4.46 -13.29
CA VAL A 53 -7.30 4.22 -13.27
C VAL A 53 -7.75 4.19 -11.80
N GLU A 54 -8.81 4.93 -11.49
CA GLU A 54 -9.36 5.03 -10.14
C GLU A 54 -10.90 4.88 -10.21
N PRO A 55 -11.53 3.99 -9.44
CA PRO A 55 -10.96 3.00 -8.51
C PRO A 55 -9.99 2.01 -9.15
N VAL A 56 -9.02 1.51 -8.39
CA VAL A 56 -7.95 0.63 -8.89
C VAL A 56 -8.46 -0.67 -9.54
N ASP A 57 -9.62 -1.14 -9.11
CA ASP A 57 -10.26 -2.39 -9.58
C ASP A 57 -11.35 -2.12 -10.65
N ASP A 58 -11.66 -0.87 -10.99
CA ASP A 58 -12.72 -0.48 -11.96
C ASP A 58 -12.15 -0.15 -13.35
N ILE A 59 -11.39 -1.09 -13.92
CA ILE A 59 -10.84 -0.96 -15.28
C ILE A 59 -11.92 -1.32 -16.31
N ARG A 60 -12.48 -0.29 -16.94
CA ARG A 60 -13.51 -0.43 -17.98
C ARG A 60 -13.38 0.65 -19.03
N ALA A 61 -13.96 0.43 -20.21
CA ALA A 61 -13.90 1.39 -21.32
C ALA A 61 -14.47 2.78 -20.97
N THR A 62 -15.41 2.87 -20.02
CA THR A 62 -15.98 4.14 -19.54
C THR A 62 -15.19 4.80 -18.40
N ASN A 63 -14.11 4.16 -17.93
CA ASN A 63 -13.18 4.68 -16.93
C ASN A 63 -11.73 4.58 -17.44
N PRO A 64 -11.36 5.37 -18.46
CA PRO A 64 -10.04 5.27 -19.06
C PRO A 64 -8.95 5.72 -18.09
N SER A 65 -7.74 5.20 -18.33
CA SER A 65 -6.55 5.63 -17.60
C SER A 65 -6.34 7.13 -17.79
N THR A 66 -5.83 7.78 -16.73
CA THR A 66 -5.38 9.17 -16.81
C THR A 66 -4.25 9.34 -17.83
N ASN A 67 -3.42 8.30 -17.98
CA ASN A 67 -2.37 8.22 -18.98
C ASN A 67 -2.29 6.77 -19.47
N GLU A 68 -2.87 6.50 -20.65
CA GLU A 68 -2.91 5.15 -21.23
C GLU A 68 -1.53 4.67 -21.68
N GLU A 69 -0.74 5.55 -22.28
CA GLU A 69 0.61 5.23 -22.75
C GLU A 69 1.52 4.78 -21.60
N LEU A 70 1.44 5.49 -20.46
CA LEU A 70 2.20 5.11 -19.26
C LEU A 70 1.73 3.77 -18.69
N LEU A 71 0.42 3.53 -18.64
CA LEU A 71 -0.11 2.27 -18.13
C LEU A 71 0.30 1.09 -19.02
N GLU A 72 0.25 1.27 -20.34
CA GLU A 72 0.70 0.26 -21.30
C GLU A 72 2.21 0.00 -21.15
N PHE A 73 3.01 1.05 -21.04
CA PHE A 73 4.45 0.93 -20.82
C PHE A 73 4.77 0.11 -19.56
N LEU A 74 4.14 0.44 -18.43
CA LEU A 74 4.37 -0.29 -17.17
C LEU A 74 3.89 -1.75 -17.26
N ALA A 75 2.80 -2.01 -17.97
CA ALA A 75 2.30 -3.36 -18.18
C ALA A 75 3.24 -4.20 -19.06
N GLU A 76 3.76 -3.61 -20.14
CA GLU A 76 4.74 -4.27 -21.02
C GLU A 76 6.05 -4.56 -20.30
N ASP A 77 6.58 -3.58 -19.56
CA ASP A 77 7.78 -3.72 -18.74
C ASP A 77 7.59 -4.85 -17.71
N PHE A 78 6.46 -4.84 -16.99
CA PHE A 78 6.16 -5.88 -16.01
C PHE A 78 6.07 -7.29 -16.63
N ARG A 79 5.50 -7.44 -17.83
CA ARG A 79 5.49 -8.73 -18.55
C ARG A 79 6.88 -9.14 -19.03
N SER A 80 7.67 -8.19 -19.53
CA SER A 80 9.02 -8.45 -20.06
C SER A 80 10.02 -8.91 -18.99
N TYR A 81 9.74 -8.61 -17.73
CA TYR A 81 10.52 -9.04 -16.56
C TYR A 81 9.81 -10.14 -15.74
N ASP A 82 9.07 -11.03 -16.41
CA ASP A 82 8.43 -12.21 -15.80
C ASP A 82 7.56 -11.89 -14.57
N TYR A 83 6.86 -10.75 -14.59
CA TYR A 83 6.01 -10.28 -13.51
C TYR A 83 6.75 -10.02 -12.17
N ASP A 84 8.02 -9.58 -12.23
CA ASP A 84 8.78 -9.18 -11.03
C ASP A 84 8.25 -7.86 -10.43
N VAL A 85 7.55 -7.98 -9.30
CA VAL A 85 6.99 -6.84 -8.55
C VAL A 85 8.09 -5.91 -8.04
N LYS A 86 9.26 -6.43 -7.67
CA LYS A 86 10.38 -5.58 -7.20
C LYS A 86 10.94 -4.73 -8.33
N HIS A 87 11.02 -5.30 -9.53
CA HIS A 87 11.40 -4.56 -10.73
C HIS A 87 10.43 -3.40 -10.97
N LEU A 88 9.13 -3.69 -11.03
CA LEU A 88 8.09 -2.67 -11.24
C LEU A 88 8.13 -1.55 -10.20
N ILE A 89 8.26 -1.89 -8.91
CA ILE A 89 8.43 -0.90 -7.84
C ILE A 89 9.67 -0.04 -8.10
N ALA A 90 10.81 -0.66 -8.43
CA ALA A 90 12.04 0.07 -8.70
C ALA A 90 11.92 0.98 -9.92
N THR A 91 11.24 0.55 -10.99
CA THR A 91 10.98 1.36 -12.19
C THR A 91 10.14 2.59 -11.85
N ILE A 92 9.07 2.44 -11.06
CA ILE A 92 8.24 3.57 -10.62
C ILE A 92 9.04 4.52 -9.73
N MET A 93 9.78 4.00 -8.74
CA MET A 93 10.55 4.82 -7.80
C MET A 93 11.73 5.56 -8.43
N LYS A 94 12.23 5.10 -9.59
CA LYS A 94 13.27 5.78 -10.37
C LYS A 94 12.70 6.78 -11.39
N SER A 95 11.38 6.91 -11.48
CA SER A 95 10.76 7.81 -12.44
C SER A 95 10.83 9.27 -11.98
N HIS A 96 10.88 10.19 -12.94
CA HIS A 96 10.84 11.62 -12.64
C HIS A 96 9.56 12.03 -11.88
N VAL A 97 8.44 11.36 -12.15
CA VAL A 97 7.14 11.63 -11.51
C VAL A 97 7.21 11.34 -10.00
N PHE A 98 7.93 10.29 -9.60
CA PHE A 98 8.13 9.97 -8.18
C PHE A 98 9.00 11.00 -7.45
N GLU A 99 9.97 11.59 -8.15
CA GLU A 99 10.87 12.61 -7.58
C GLU A 99 10.26 14.01 -7.48
N LEU A 100 9.05 14.22 -7.99
CA LEU A 100 8.41 15.54 -7.97
C LEU A 100 8.20 16.07 -6.54
N SER A 101 8.37 17.38 -6.36
CA SER A 101 8.08 18.03 -5.09
C SER A 101 6.60 17.92 -4.74
N SER A 102 6.29 17.79 -3.44
CA SER A 102 4.90 17.88 -2.94
C SER A 102 4.39 19.32 -2.80
N THR A 103 5.27 20.32 -2.97
CA THR A 103 4.91 21.74 -2.87
C THR A 103 4.27 22.19 -4.19
N PRO A 104 3.00 22.61 -4.20
CA PRO A 104 2.35 23.03 -5.43
C PRO A 104 2.86 24.39 -5.90
N VAL A 105 2.85 24.58 -7.21
CA VAL A 105 2.99 25.89 -7.87
C VAL A 105 1.61 26.39 -8.29
N SER A 106 1.46 27.70 -8.54
CA SER A 106 0.17 28.33 -8.87
C SER A 106 -0.61 27.62 -9.98
N ARG A 107 0.07 27.01 -10.94
CA ARG A 107 -0.53 26.32 -12.09
C ARG A 107 -1.05 24.91 -11.80
N ASN A 108 -0.56 24.25 -10.74
CA ASN A 108 -0.90 22.86 -10.45
C ASN A 108 -1.57 22.64 -9.10
N VAL A 109 -1.91 23.69 -8.32
CA VAL A 109 -2.60 23.57 -7.02
C VAL A 109 -3.85 22.70 -7.11
N GLY A 110 -4.64 22.87 -8.17
CA GLY A 110 -5.89 22.13 -8.40
C GLY A 110 -5.71 20.77 -9.05
N ASP A 111 -4.51 20.38 -9.44
CA ASP A 111 -4.29 19.05 -10.01
C ASP A 111 -4.37 17.99 -8.91
N GLN A 112 -5.21 16.98 -9.13
CA GLN A 112 -5.48 15.87 -8.20
C GLN A 112 -5.44 14.51 -8.93
N ARG A 113 -5.11 14.51 -10.22
CA ARG A 113 -5.23 13.33 -11.08
C ARG A 113 -4.02 13.13 -11.98
N ASN A 114 -3.39 14.19 -12.49
CA ASN A 114 -2.40 14.08 -13.56
C ASN A 114 -0.96 13.92 -13.07
N PHE A 115 -0.75 13.74 -11.77
CA PHE A 115 0.57 13.58 -11.14
C PHE A 115 1.53 14.74 -11.45
N ALA A 116 1.03 15.98 -11.55
CA ALA A 116 1.87 17.16 -11.79
C ALA A 116 2.73 17.55 -10.57
N ARG A 117 2.59 16.84 -9.46
CA ARG A 117 3.36 16.94 -8.21
C ARG A 117 3.23 15.64 -7.41
N ALA A 118 4.06 15.45 -6.39
CA ALA A 118 3.83 14.38 -5.42
C ALA A 118 2.62 14.70 -4.53
N TYR A 119 1.63 13.82 -4.53
CA TYR A 119 0.47 13.95 -3.65
C TYR A 119 0.81 13.42 -2.25
N ARG A 120 0.43 14.17 -1.23
CA ARG A 120 0.51 13.66 0.14
C ARG A 120 -0.66 12.71 0.35
N HIS A 121 -0.38 11.46 0.64
CA HIS A 121 -1.38 10.48 1.03
C HIS A 121 -1.11 10.01 2.47
N ARG A 122 -2.15 9.50 3.12
CA ARG A 122 -2.04 9.01 4.49
C ARG A 122 -1.27 7.69 4.49
N MET A 123 -0.43 7.48 5.51
CA MET A 123 0.11 6.16 5.79
C MET A 123 -0.99 5.24 6.34
N ARG A 124 -0.87 3.95 6.06
CA ARG A 124 -1.72 2.93 6.69
C ARG A 124 -1.54 2.97 8.21
N ALA A 125 -2.56 2.59 8.96
CA ALA A 125 -2.55 2.65 10.42
C ALA A 125 -1.34 1.93 11.04
N GLU A 126 -1.01 0.75 10.51
CA GLU A 126 0.10 -0.09 10.94
C GLU A 126 1.44 0.59 10.67
N VAL A 127 1.62 1.13 9.46
CA VAL A 127 2.85 1.85 9.07
C VAL A 127 3.01 3.13 9.88
N LEU A 128 1.93 3.85 10.14
CA LEU A 128 1.95 5.06 10.95
C LEU A 128 2.33 4.75 12.41
N LEU A 129 1.79 3.69 12.99
CA LEU A 129 2.15 3.25 14.35
C LEU A 129 3.61 2.83 14.43
N ASP A 130 4.06 2.02 13.46
CA ASP A 130 5.46 1.59 13.36
C ASP A 130 6.40 2.81 13.20
N ALA A 131 6.03 3.81 12.39
CA ALA A 131 6.81 5.04 12.23
C ALA A 131 6.88 5.88 13.52
N VAL A 132 5.78 5.97 14.27
CA VAL A 132 5.78 6.64 15.59
C VAL A 132 6.71 5.90 16.55
N ASN A 133 6.64 4.58 16.58
CA ASN A 133 7.50 3.74 17.41
C ASN A 133 8.98 3.88 17.04
N ASP A 134 9.29 3.91 15.74
CA ASP A 134 10.66 4.12 15.22
C ASP A 134 11.23 5.48 15.60
N ILE A 135 10.43 6.55 15.48
CA ILE A 135 10.87 7.92 15.80
C ILE A 135 11.08 8.10 17.31
N LEU A 136 10.19 7.53 18.11
CA LEU A 136 10.24 7.67 19.57
C LEU A 136 11.15 6.64 20.24
N GLU A 137 11.67 5.67 19.48
CA GLU A 137 12.42 4.52 19.99
C GLU A 137 11.63 3.78 21.08
N THR A 138 10.33 3.58 20.82
CA THR A 138 9.42 2.85 21.72
C THR A 138 8.87 1.61 21.06
N GLU A 139 8.44 0.65 21.86
CA GLU A 139 7.81 -0.58 21.36
C GLU A 139 6.31 -0.59 21.66
N GLU A 140 5.57 -1.39 20.89
CA GLU A 140 4.19 -1.74 21.17
C GLU A 140 4.11 -3.25 21.40
N THR A 141 3.31 -3.68 22.37
CA THR A 141 3.08 -5.10 22.63
C THR A 141 1.70 -5.48 22.13
N PHE A 142 1.65 -6.48 21.25
CA PHE A 142 0.40 -7.01 20.72
C PHE A 142 0.10 -8.38 21.31
N ALA A 143 -1.19 -8.66 21.56
CA ALA A 143 -1.62 -9.96 22.05
C ALA A 143 -1.22 -11.07 21.07
N ALA A 144 -0.70 -12.18 21.60
CA ALA A 144 -0.24 -13.33 20.83
C ALA A 144 0.87 -13.03 19.79
N MET A 145 1.67 -11.98 20.02
CA MET A 145 2.87 -11.67 19.26
C MET A 145 4.10 -11.64 20.16
N PRO A 146 5.29 -12.00 19.66
CA PRO A 146 6.54 -11.79 20.38
C PRO A 146 6.78 -10.30 20.72
N PRO A 147 7.48 -9.98 21.82
CA PRO A 147 7.94 -8.62 22.09
C PRO A 147 8.76 -8.07 20.91
N GLY A 148 8.67 -6.76 20.64
CA GLY A 148 9.33 -6.11 19.51
C GLY A 148 8.68 -6.34 18.13
N SER A 149 7.52 -7.00 18.07
CA SER A 149 6.80 -7.20 16.80
C SER A 149 6.27 -5.87 16.24
N ARG A 150 6.36 -5.71 14.93
CA ARG A 150 5.81 -4.56 14.20
C ARG A 150 4.29 -4.67 14.05
N ALA A 151 3.59 -3.55 14.00
CA ALA A 151 2.17 -3.51 13.68
C ALA A 151 1.90 -4.08 12.27
N THR A 152 2.82 -3.86 11.33
CA THR A 152 2.77 -4.43 9.97
C THR A 152 2.90 -5.95 9.91
N GLN A 153 3.36 -6.61 10.97
CA GLN A 153 3.51 -8.07 11.06
C GLN A 153 2.30 -8.76 11.71
N LEU A 154 1.26 -8.00 12.08
CA LEU A 154 0.07 -8.57 12.69
C LEU A 154 -0.64 -9.52 11.73
N TRP A 155 -0.80 -10.77 12.17
CA TRP A 155 -1.53 -11.79 11.43
C TRP A 155 -3.06 -11.63 11.51
N THR A 156 -3.55 -10.81 12.45
CA THR A 156 -4.98 -10.58 12.65
C THR A 156 -5.32 -9.13 13.02
N TYR A 157 -6.41 -8.64 12.45
CA TYR A 157 -7.04 -7.36 12.79
C TYR A 157 -7.87 -7.44 14.09
N ARG A 158 -8.03 -8.63 14.67
CA ARG A 158 -8.75 -8.84 15.94
C ARG A 158 -7.93 -8.51 17.19
N SER A 159 -6.65 -8.17 17.02
CA SER A 159 -5.81 -7.69 18.11
C SER A 159 -6.37 -6.38 18.67
N SER A 160 -6.37 -6.18 19.99
CA SER A 160 -6.86 -4.92 20.57
C SER A 160 -5.84 -3.80 20.34
N SER A 161 -6.23 -2.73 19.64
CA SER A 161 -5.42 -1.51 19.52
C SER A 161 -6.28 -0.31 19.15
N LEU A 162 -6.51 0.58 20.12
CA LEU A 162 -7.28 1.81 19.90
C LEU A 162 -6.65 2.68 18.80
N PHE A 163 -5.32 2.70 18.71
CA PHE A 163 -4.64 3.44 17.67
C PHE A 163 -5.00 2.88 16.30
N LEU A 164 -4.79 1.58 16.07
CA LEU A 164 -5.05 0.98 14.76
C LEU A 164 -6.51 1.11 14.35
N ASP A 165 -7.46 0.95 15.29
CA ASP A 165 -8.89 1.17 15.06
C ASP A 165 -9.19 2.60 14.62
N THR A 166 -8.60 3.59 15.30
CA THR A 166 -8.83 5.01 15.00
C THR A 166 -8.29 5.41 13.62
N PHE A 167 -7.14 4.87 13.23
CA PHE A 167 -6.47 5.20 11.95
C PHE A 167 -6.93 4.34 10.76
N GLY A 168 -8.03 3.60 10.92
CA GLY A 168 -8.70 2.91 9.82
C GLY A 168 -8.00 1.62 9.38
N ARG A 169 -7.54 0.80 10.34
CA ARG A 169 -7.26 -0.61 10.01
C ARG A 169 -8.54 -1.30 9.50
N PRO A 170 -8.43 -2.39 8.73
CA PRO A 170 -9.59 -3.15 8.30
C PRO A 170 -10.41 -3.66 9.49
N ASP A 171 -11.72 -3.47 9.43
CA ASP A 171 -12.65 -3.98 10.44
C ASP A 171 -13.16 -5.36 10.00
N PRO A 172 -12.85 -6.44 10.76
CA PRO A 172 -13.26 -7.79 10.39
C PRO A 172 -14.78 -8.00 10.43
N ASN A 173 -15.55 -7.06 10.97
CA ASN A 173 -17.02 -7.11 11.00
C ASN A 173 -17.69 -6.28 9.91
N GLN A 174 -16.92 -5.55 9.08
CA GLN A 174 -17.44 -4.84 7.91
C GLN A 174 -17.50 -5.77 6.69
N ASP A 175 -18.34 -5.43 5.72
CA ASP A 175 -18.40 -6.09 4.41
C ASP A 175 -18.15 -5.05 3.30
N PRO A 176 -16.99 -5.09 2.61
CA PRO A 176 -15.96 -6.11 2.69
C PRO A 176 -15.02 -5.91 3.91
N PRO A 177 -14.55 -7.00 4.55
CA PRO A 177 -13.75 -6.93 5.79
C PRO A 177 -12.32 -6.40 5.58
N CYS A 178 -11.94 -6.14 4.33
CA CYS A 178 -10.64 -5.59 3.94
C CYS A 178 -10.68 -4.10 3.60
N GLU A 179 -11.86 -3.46 3.66
CA GLU A 179 -12.01 -2.05 3.32
C GLU A 179 -11.16 -1.16 4.24
N ARG A 180 -10.56 -0.11 3.64
CA ARG A 180 -9.76 0.88 4.34
C ARG A 180 -10.24 2.27 3.91
N SER A 181 -10.66 3.09 4.87
CA SER A 181 -10.97 4.50 4.59
C SER A 181 -9.71 5.34 4.65
N SER A 182 -9.40 6.03 3.55
CA SER A 182 -8.32 7.03 3.49
C SER A 182 -8.72 8.40 4.05
N ASP A 183 -9.98 8.57 4.44
CA ASP A 183 -10.50 9.86 4.87
C ASP A 183 -9.96 10.29 6.23
N SER A 184 -9.77 11.59 6.39
CA SER A 184 -9.40 12.19 7.66
C SER A 184 -10.65 12.34 8.53
N THR A 185 -10.60 11.81 9.74
CA THR A 185 -11.75 11.86 10.66
C THR A 185 -11.42 12.65 11.92
N THR A 186 -12.43 13.31 12.51
CA THR A 186 -12.26 14.04 13.78
C THR A 186 -11.68 13.15 14.90
N PRO A 187 -12.08 11.88 15.08
CA PRO A 187 -11.46 10.98 16.04
C PRO A 187 -9.94 10.82 15.85
N GLN A 188 -9.43 10.78 14.62
CA GLN A 188 -7.98 10.69 14.37
C GLN A 188 -7.25 11.93 14.86
N ILE A 189 -7.78 13.11 14.57
CA ILE A 189 -7.19 14.39 15.02
C ILE A 189 -7.20 14.45 16.55
N LEU A 190 -8.34 14.13 17.18
CA LEU A 190 -8.47 14.10 18.64
C LEU A 190 -7.54 13.07 19.28
N HIS A 191 -7.33 11.92 18.63
CA HIS A 191 -6.40 10.90 19.08
C HIS A 191 -4.95 11.41 19.05
N LEU A 192 -4.52 12.08 17.98
CA LEU A 192 -3.18 12.68 17.92
C LEU A 192 -2.98 13.75 18.98
N MET A 193 -4.02 14.54 19.31
CA MET A 193 -3.91 15.62 20.29
C MET A 193 -3.96 15.14 21.75
N ASN A 194 -4.75 14.10 22.04
CA ASN A 194 -5.15 13.79 23.42
C ASN A 194 -4.92 12.33 23.83
N SER A 195 -4.38 11.46 22.98
CA SER A 195 -4.20 10.05 23.31
C SER A 195 -3.22 9.87 24.48
N PRO A 196 -3.65 9.28 25.61
CA PRO A 196 -2.75 9.01 26.73
C PRO A 196 -1.60 8.07 26.35
N ALA A 197 -1.85 7.13 25.43
CA ALA A 197 -0.84 6.19 24.94
C ALA A 197 0.27 6.91 24.18
N LEU A 198 -0.09 7.84 23.27
CA LEU A 198 0.89 8.65 22.56
C LEU A 198 1.61 9.61 23.50
N ASN A 199 0.89 10.27 24.41
CA ASN A 199 1.50 11.16 25.39
C ASN A 199 2.48 10.42 26.31
N LYS A 200 2.18 9.17 26.69
CA LYS A 200 3.10 8.33 27.48
C LYS A 200 4.36 7.96 26.68
N LYS A 201 4.23 7.67 25.38
CA LYS A 201 5.40 7.43 24.50
C LYS A 201 6.26 8.69 24.36
N LEU A 202 5.64 9.85 24.20
CA LEU A 202 6.33 11.14 24.11
C LEU A 202 7.02 11.54 25.41
N ALA A 203 6.39 11.26 26.56
CA ALA A 203 6.95 11.55 27.88
C ALA A 203 7.94 10.49 28.36
N ASN A 204 8.26 9.48 27.55
CA ASN A 204 9.22 8.46 27.93
C ASN A 204 10.64 9.01 27.85
N ASP A 205 11.30 9.17 28.99
CA ASP A 205 12.66 9.71 29.11
C ASP A 205 13.72 8.85 28.41
N SER A 206 13.43 7.56 28.16
CA SER A 206 14.31 6.66 27.41
C SER A 206 14.18 6.79 25.88
N GLY A 207 13.21 7.56 25.38
CA GLY A 207 13.00 7.76 23.95
C GLY A 207 13.90 8.85 23.35
N ALA A 208 14.04 8.82 22.03
CA ALA A 208 14.91 9.74 21.27
C ALA A 208 14.62 11.23 21.52
N CYS A 209 13.37 11.60 21.83
CA CYS A 209 12.96 12.99 22.05
C CYS A 209 13.44 13.60 23.38
N CYS A 210 13.71 12.77 24.40
CA CYS A 210 14.16 13.23 25.72
C CYS A 210 15.68 13.15 25.91
N SER A 211 16.41 12.51 24.99
CA SER A 211 17.88 12.47 25.03
C SER A 211 18.46 13.84 24.62
N PRO A 212 19.06 14.61 25.55
CA PRO A 212 19.60 15.91 25.23
C PRO A 212 20.89 15.70 24.41
N GLY A 213 20.83 15.98 23.11
CA GLY A 213 21.99 16.25 22.26
C GLY A 213 23.18 15.29 22.38
N GLY A 214 23.23 14.28 21.50
CA GLY A 214 24.51 13.81 20.97
C GLY A 214 25.18 12.63 21.68
N GLN A 215 24.53 11.47 21.72
CA GLN A 215 25.26 10.19 21.65
C GLN A 215 24.51 9.23 20.73
N ARG A 216 24.78 9.34 19.41
CA ARG A 216 24.49 8.25 18.48
C ARG A 216 25.42 7.09 18.87
N HIS A 217 24.91 6.12 19.62
CA HIS A 217 25.63 4.88 19.87
C HIS A 217 25.77 4.13 18.53
N GLY A 218 26.92 4.33 17.90
CA GLY A 218 27.41 3.47 16.84
C GLY A 218 27.73 2.10 17.41
N GLN A 219 26.77 1.18 17.34
CA GLN A 219 27.05 -0.26 17.30
C GLN A 219 26.15 -0.88 16.24
N ARG A 220 26.47 -0.64 14.96
CA ARG A 220 26.17 -1.64 13.93
C ARG A 220 27.20 -2.74 14.10
N GLY A 221 26.80 -3.82 14.75
CA GLY A 221 27.54 -5.08 14.73
C GLY A 221 27.64 -5.56 13.28
N ASN A 222 28.87 -5.80 12.83
CA ASN A 222 29.14 -6.57 11.63
C ASN A 222 28.66 -8.00 11.86
N TYR A 223 27.70 -8.46 11.06
CA TYR A 223 27.63 -9.81 10.49
C TYR A 223 26.87 -9.76 9.17
#